data_AF-A0A1Y1X1Q7-F1
#
_entry.id   AF-A0A1Y1X1Q7-F1
#
_cell.length_a   1.000
_cell.length_b   1.000
_cell.length_c   1.000
_cell.angle_alpha   90.00
_cell.angle_beta   90.00
_cell.angle_gamma   90.00
#
_symmetry.space_group_name_H-M   'P 1'
#
loop_
_entity.id
_entity.type
_entity.pdbx_description
1 polymer ?
#
loop_
_entity_poly.entity_id
_entity_poly.type
_entity_poly.pdbx_seq_one_letter_code
_entity_poly.pdbx_strand_id
1 'polypeptide(L)'
;MIKYLVEHGADINIEYKISECRREPGCYYDGITPLIIAIRDRNESKSKYLVEHGANVNDLKYPGSDYTILSVAVNNGNNTIADYLIKHGAQ
;
A
#
# COMPACT_ATOMS: atom_id res chain seq x y z
N MET A 1 -4.83 8.15 14.93
CA MET A 1 -4.45 9.08 13.86
C MET A 1 -5.03 8.70 12.50
N ILE A 2 -4.66 7.56 11.88
CA ILE A 2 -5.13 7.24 10.51
C ILE A 2 -6.65 7.19 10.36
N LYS A 3 -7.36 6.63 11.35
CA LYS A 3 -8.83 6.60 11.38
C LYS A 3 -9.45 8.00 11.33
N TYR A 4 -8.96 8.88 12.20
CA TYR A 4 -9.39 10.28 12.26
C TYR A 4 -9.19 11.00 10.92
N LEU A 5 -8.05 10.77 10.24
CA LEU A 5 -7.80 11.41 8.94
C LEU A 5 -8.79 10.94 7.87
N VAL A 6 -9.05 9.64 7.78
CA VAL A 6 -10.01 9.08 6.82
C VAL A 6 -11.43 9.57 7.12
N GLU A 7 -11.84 9.62 8.39
CA GLU A 7 -13.13 10.15 8.84
C GLU A 7 -13.33 11.64 8.49
N HIS A 8 -12.23 12.40 8.34
CA HIS A 8 -12.25 13.82 7.96
C HIS A 8 -11.94 14.04 6.47
N GLY A 9 -12.10 13.01 5.65
CA GLY A 9 -12.03 13.12 4.18
C GLY A 9 -10.61 13.12 3.60
N ALA A 10 -9.60 12.67 4.36
CA ALA A 10 -8.29 12.41 3.77
C ALA A 10 -8.39 11.29 2.73
N ASP A 11 -7.72 11.47 1.59
CA ASP A 11 -7.66 10.46 0.54
C ASP A 11 -6.85 9.23 1.01
N ILE A 12 -7.51 8.06 0.94
CA ILE A 12 -6.95 6.79 1.38
C ILE A 12 -5.99 6.16 0.37
N ASN A 13 -6.09 6.56 -0.89
CA ASN A 13 -5.28 6.06 -2.00
C ASN A 13 -4.20 7.06 -2.44
N ILE A 14 -3.87 8.02 -1.56
CA ILE A 14 -2.87 9.01 -1.88
C ILE A 14 -1.52 8.34 -2.20
N GLU A 15 -0.99 8.63 -3.39
CA GLU A 15 0.27 8.09 -3.85
C GLU A 15 1.36 9.15 -3.66
N TYR A 16 2.44 8.78 -2.98
CA TYR A 16 3.61 9.65 -2.91
C TYR A 16 4.32 9.67 -4.27
N LYS A 17 4.56 10.87 -4.84
CA LYS A 17 5.25 11.09 -6.12
C LYS A 17 6.37 12.10 -5.95
N ILE A 18 7.62 11.70 -6.16
CA ILE A 18 8.77 12.58 -6.29
C ILE A 18 8.97 12.87 -7.78
N SER A 19 8.21 13.83 -8.30
CA SER A 19 8.20 14.20 -9.73
C SER A 19 9.55 14.69 -10.30
N GLU A 20 10.55 14.92 -9.46
CA GLU A 20 11.85 15.47 -9.86
C GLU A 20 12.95 14.42 -10.07
N CYS A 21 12.69 13.17 -9.68
CA CYS A 21 13.65 12.07 -9.79
C CYS A 21 13.74 11.43 -11.18
N ARG A 22 13.07 11.99 -12.20
CA ARG A 22 12.85 11.36 -13.52
C ARG A 22 14.12 11.08 -14.35
N ARG A 23 15.31 11.44 -13.88
CA ARG A 23 16.58 11.25 -14.60
C ARG A 23 17.65 10.48 -13.83
N GLU A 24 17.43 10.12 -12.57
CA GLU A 24 18.39 9.32 -11.80
C GLU A 24 17.90 7.88 -11.63
N PRO A 25 18.66 6.86 -12.10
CA PRO A 25 18.39 5.47 -11.78
C PRO A 25 18.49 5.28 -10.25
N GLY A 26 17.41 4.84 -9.61
CA GLY A 26 17.39 4.52 -8.18
C GLY A 26 16.36 5.26 -7.31
N CYS A 27 15.51 6.11 -7.88
CA CYS A 27 14.40 6.71 -7.13
C CYS A 27 13.20 5.75 -7.05
N TYR A 28 13.17 4.93 -6.00
CA TYR A 28 12.14 3.92 -5.74
C TYR A 28 11.00 4.41 -4.82
N TYR A 29 10.75 5.71 -4.73
CA TYR A 29 9.80 6.26 -3.75
C TYR A 29 8.46 6.68 -4.32
N ASP A 30 8.30 6.65 -5.64
CA ASP A 30 6.99 6.84 -6.25
C ASP A 30 6.10 5.61 -5.98
N GLY A 31 4.77 5.76 -6.04
CA GLY A 31 3.85 4.63 -5.88
C GLY A 31 3.52 4.27 -4.43
N ILE A 32 4.13 4.90 -3.43
CA ILE A 32 3.89 4.52 -2.04
C ILE A 32 2.53 5.05 -1.57
N THR A 33 1.62 4.12 -1.26
CA THR A 33 0.30 4.40 -0.69
C THR A 33 0.25 4.10 0.82
N PRO A 34 -0.73 4.65 1.57
CA PRO A 34 -0.92 4.34 2.98
C PRO A 34 -1.00 2.83 3.28
N LEU A 35 -1.61 2.06 2.37
CA LEU A 35 -1.73 0.61 2.52
C LEU A 35 -0.37 -0.10 2.42
N ILE A 36 0.49 0.29 1.48
CA ILE A 36 1.85 -0.24 1.36
C ILE A 36 2.63 -0.01 2.66
N ILE A 37 2.53 1.20 3.25
CA ILE A 37 3.22 1.53 4.50
C ILE A 37 2.70 0.65 5.66
N ALA A 38 1.38 0.51 5.81
CA ALA A 38 0.80 -0.31 6.87
C ALA A 38 1.24 -1.78 6.79
N ILE A 39 1.35 -2.33 5.58
CA ILE A 39 1.81 -3.71 5.34
C ILE A 39 3.30 -3.86 5.62
N ARG A 40 4.13 -2.87 5.21
CA ARG A 40 5.56 -2.84 5.54
C ARG A 40 5.82 -2.80 7.04
N ASP A 41 5.00 -2.05 7.77
CA ASP A 41 5.04 -1.94 9.23
C ASP A 41 4.47 -3.19 9.93
N ARG A 42 4.00 -4.20 9.18
CA ARG A 42 3.31 -5.40 9.68
C ARG A 42 2.11 -5.06 10.58
N ASN A 43 1.48 -3.92 10.34
CA ASN A 43 0.36 -3.44 11.16
C ASN A 43 -0.97 -3.92 10.58
N GLU A 44 -1.35 -5.16 10.89
CA GLU A 44 -2.56 -5.79 10.37
C GLU A 44 -3.83 -4.98 10.64
N SER A 45 -3.93 -4.35 11.81
CA SER A 45 -5.11 -3.55 12.16
C SER A 45 -5.27 -2.34 11.25
N LYS A 46 -4.16 -1.64 10.94
CA LYS A 46 -4.19 -0.52 9.98
C LYS A 46 -4.43 -1.01 8.56
N SER A 47 -3.79 -2.11 8.15
CA SER A 47 -3.96 -2.65 6.80
C SER A 47 -5.41 -3.05 6.55
N LYS A 48 -6.05 -3.78 7.48
CA LYS A 48 -7.46 -4.18 7.38
C LYS A 48 -8.37 -2.95 7.34
N TYR A 49 -8.17 -1.99 8.25
CA TYR A 49 -8.94 -0.75 8.26
C TYR A 49 -8.86 -0.01 6.93
N LEU A 50 -7.65 0.10 6.35
CA LEU A 50 -7.47 0.78 5.07
C LEU A 50 -8.22 0.06 3.93
N VAL A 51 -8.12 -1.26 3.85
CA VAL A 51 -8.84 -2.07 2.84
C VAL A 51 -10.35 -1.94 3.00
N GLU A 52 -10.86 -2.00 4.23
CA GLU A 52 -12.30 -1.81 4.54
C GLU A 52 -12.83 -0.44 4.11
N HIS A 53 -11.95 0.57 4.03
CA HIS A 53 -12.30 1.94 3.65
C HIS A 53 -11.92 2.26 2.19
N GLY A 54 -11.68 1.24 1.36
CA GLY A 54 -11.52 1.41 -0.09
C GLY A 54 -10.08 1.66 -0.55
N ALA A 55 -9.08 1.29 0.26
CA ALA A 55 -7.70 1.25 -0.23
C ALA A 55 -7.55 0.24 -1.37
N ASN A 56 -6.87 0.63 -2.45
CA ASN A 56 -6.65 -0.25 -3.60
C ASN A 56 -5.68 -1.36 -3.26
N VAL A 57 -6.16 -2.61 -3.27
CA VAL A 57 -5.34 -3.80 -2.97
C VAL A 57 -4.43 -4.22 -4.12
N ASN A 58 -4.61 -3.64 -5.31
CA ASN A 58 -3.85 -3.93 -6.52
C ASN A 58 -2.83 -2.83 -6.88
N ASP A 59 -2.54 -1.90 -5.97
CA ASP A 59 -1.46 -0.95 -6.20
C ASP A 59 -0.11 -1.65 -6.29
N LEU A 60 0.78 -0.99 -7.04
CA LEU A 60 2.16 -1.41 -7.21
C LEU A 60 3.03 -0.67 -6.20
N LYS A 61 3.97 -1.37 -5.58
CA LYS A 61 4.97 -0.79 -4.67
C LYS A 61 5.81 0.28 -5.36
N TYR A 62 6.13 0.05 -6.64
CA TYR A 62 6.85 0.98 -7.49
C TYR A 62 6.12 1.09 -8.84
N PRO A 63 5.85 2.30 -9.36
CA PRO A 63 5.23 2.47 -10.66
C PRO A 63 6.06 1.82 -11.77
N GLY A 64 5.40 1.12 -12.68
CA GLY A 64 6.06 0.42 -13.80
C GLY A 64 6.80 -0.87 -13.40
N SER A 65 6.61 -1.36 -12.17
CA SER A 65 7.09 -2.69 -11.74
C SER A 65 5.94 -3.68 -11.60
N ASP A 66 6.24 -4.97 -11.54
CA ASP A 66 5.26 -6.02 -11.23
C ASP A 66 5.14 -6.29 -9.71
N TYR A 67 5.73 -5.42 -8.88
CA TYR A 67 5.80 -5.66 -7.43
C TYR A 67 4.54 -5.16 -6.73
N THR A 68 3.57 -6.03 -6.56
CA THR A 68 2.23 -5.71 -6.00
C THR A 68 2.23 -5.55 -4.48
N ILE A 69 1.16 -4.97 -3.94
CA ILE A 69 0.85 -4.99 -2.49
C ILE A 69 0.91 -6.41 -1.91
N LEU A 70 0.38 -7.40 -2.63
CA LEU A 70 0.43 -8.81 -2.21
C LEU A 70 1.88 -9.32 -2.13
N SER A 71 2.73 -8.93 -3.09
CA SER A 71 4.17 -9.25 -3.08
C SER A 71 4.85 -8.71 -1.82
N VAL A 72 4.49 -7.51 -1.36
CA VAL A 72 5.00 -6.92 -0.10
C VAL A 72 4.59 -7.78 1.10
N ALA A 73 3.33 -8.18 1.19
CA ALA A 73 2.81 -8.99 2.29
C ALA A 73 3.51 -10.36 2.37
N VAL A 74 3.66 -11.02 1.22
CA VAL A 74 4.33 -12.32 1.10
C VAL A 74 5.82 -12.20 1.42
N ASN A 75 6.52 -11.17 0.93
CA ASN A 75 7.93 -10.95 1.24
C ASN A 75 8.17 -10.69 2.74
N ASN A 76 7.21 -10.03 3.40
CA ASN A 76 7.22 -9.87 4.85
C ASN A 76 6.90 -11.18 5.59
N GLY A 77 6.44 -12.24 4.92
CA GLY A 77 5.99 -13.47 5.57
C GLY A 77 4.76 -13.27 6.45
N ASN A 78 3.97 -12.21 6.20
CA ASN A 78 2.71 -12.00 6.88
C ASN A 78 1.60 -12.70 6.09
N ASN A 79 1.45 -14.01 6.33
CA ASN A 79 0.45 -14.82 5.64
C ASN A 79 -0.98 -14.35 5.97
N THR A 80 -1.21 -13.87 7.20
CA THR A 80 -2.52 -13.37 7.63
C THR A 80 -2.99 -12.18 6.79
N ILE A 81 -2.10 -11.21 6.52
CA ILE A 81 -2.46 -10.08 5.66
C ILE A 81 -2.49 -10.46 4.19
N ALA A 82 -1.62 -11.38 3.73
CA ALA A 82 -1.67 -11.88 2.36
C ALA A 82 -3.02 -12.56 2.06
N ASP A 83 -3.47 -13.47 2.93
CA ASP A 83 -4.78 -14.13 2.82
C ASP A 83 -5.92 -13.12 2.85
N TYR A 84 -5.80 -12.09 3.69
CA TYR A 84 -6.80 -11.03 3.79
C TYR A 84 -6.91 -10.22 2.49
N LEU A 85 -5.77 -9.84 1.90
CA LEU A 85 -5.70 -9.11 0.64
C LEU A 85 -6.29 -9.93 -0.51
N ILE A 86 -5.95 -11.22 -0.59
CA ILE A 86 -6.51 -12.15 -1.60
C ILE A 86 -8.03 -12.22 -1.49
N LYS A 87 -8.57 -12.34 -0.26
CA LYS A 87 -10.03 -12.32 -0.03
C LYS A 87 -10.70 -11.02 -0.49
N HIS A 88 -9.95 -9.93 -0.60
CA HIS A 88 -10.42 -8.63 -1.07
C HIS A 88 -10.03 -8.35 -2.53
N GLY A 89 -9.62 -9.38 -3.29
CA GLY A 89 -9.38 -9.27 -4.72
C GLY A 89 -7.99 -8.76 -5.12
N ALA A 90 -7.01 -8.87 -4.22
CA ALA A 90 -5.61 -8.65 -4.57
C ALA A 90 -5.11 -9.73 -5.52
N GLN A 91 -4.40 -9.32 -6.56
CA GLN A 91 -3.86 -10.15 -7.64
C GLN A 91 -2.36 -9.90 -7.81
#